data_AF-A0A0M8U3A3-F1
#
_entry.id   AF-A0A0M8U3A3-F1
#
_cell.length_a   1.000
_cell.length_b   1.000
_cell.length_c   1.000
_cell.angle_alpha   90.00
_cell.angle_beta   90.00
_cell.angle_gamma   90.00
#
_symmetry.space_group_name_H-M   'P 1'
#
loop_
_entity.id
_entity.type
_entity.pdbx_description
1 polymer ?
#
loop_
_entity_poly.entity_id
_entity_poly.type
_entity_poly.pdbx_seq_one_letter_code
_entity_poly.pdbx_strand_id
1 'polypeptide(L)'
;MPRKRPSALRARLSLPQPMYAGTDHCRSRRPPRPWPTRIDRLSSRTAAAIHREESRRPYDEGLWPGATATALATCRSFLAFPGRRLYLQRDYCACEQCDLRNDVAVARDLLELAVHRLPPWPRRELEALLAWLDGELWRRTVPDPFAHRQPHRTGAWWHRRLYDLDHLL
;
A
#
# COMPACT_ATOMS: atom_id res chain seq x y z
N MET A 1 -12.34 39.78 30.67
CA MET A 1 -12.80 39.49 29.30
C MET A 1 -11.62 38.98 28.46
N PRO A 2 -11.37 37.66 28.34
CA PRO A 2 -10.26 37.17 27.53
C PRO A 2 -10.71 36.99 26.07
N ARG A 3 -10.04 37.70 25.16
CA ARG A 3 -10.30 37.68 23.72
C ARG A 3 -9.85 36.34 23.11
N LYS A 4 -10.78 35.59 22.52
CA LYS A 4 -10.50 34.37 21.73
C LYS A 4 -9.77 34.75 20.43
N ARG A 5 -8.55 34.24 20.24
CA ARG A 5 -7.85 34.26 18.94
C ARG A 5 -8.43 33.13 18.07
N PRO A 6 -8.85 33.38 16.81
CA PRO A 6 -9.31 32.32 15.92
C PRO A 6 -8.09 31.59 15.35
N SER A 7 -7.72 30.45 15.94
CA SER A 7 -6.69 29.58 15.38
C SER A 7 -7.26 28.84 14.19
N ALA A 8 -6.79 29.24 13.00
CA ALA A 8 -6.59 28.47 11.79
C ALA A 8 -7.48 27.23 11.62
N LEU A 9 -8.44 27.35 10.70
CA LEU A 9 -8.97 26.24 9.91
C LEU A 9 -7.81 25.36 9.45
N ARG A 10 -7.52 24.28 10.19
CA ARG A 10 -6.79 23.14 9.64
C ARG A 10 -7.66 22.64 8.49
N ALA A 11 -7.18 22.84 7.27
CA ALA A 11 -7.62 22.06 6.14
C ALA A 11 -7.62 20.61 6.58
N ARG A 12 -8.82 20.01 6.66
CA ARG A 12 -8.97 18.57 6.73
C ARG A 12 -8.30 18.05 5.46
N LEU A 13 -7.04 17.65 5.59
CA LEU A 13 -6.45 16.66 4.70
C LEU A 13 -7.47 15.52 4.71
N SER A 14 -8.20 15.39 3.61
CA SER A 14 -8.98 14.20 3.31
C SER A 14 -7.97 13.06 3.24
N LEU A 15 -7.66 12.49 4.41
CA LEU A 15 -7.05 11.18 4.48
C LEU A 15 -7.92 10.27 3.61
N PRO A 16 -7.33 9.41 2.76
CA PRO A 16 -8.10 8.39 2.07
C PRO A 16 -9.00 7.69 3.10
N GLN A 17 -10.24 7.41 2.70
CA GLN A 17 -11.29 6.85 3.57
C GLN A 17 -10.72 5.78 4.51
N PRO A 18 -11.22 5.67 5.74
CA PRO A 18 -10.80 4.62 6.67
C PRO A 18 -11.36 3.27 6.18
N MET A 19 -10.77 2.72 5.11
CA MET A 19 -10.95 1.31 4.73
C MET A 19 -10.19 0.37 5.68
N TYR A 20 -9.36 0.91 6.56
CA TYR A 20 -8.42 0.17 7.42
C TYR A 20 -8.74 0.29 8.92
N ALA A 21 -9.98 0.64 9.27
CA ALA A 21 -10.44 0.72 10.64
C ALA A 21 -11.36 -0.46 10.97
N GLY A 22 -10.75 -1.62 11.20
CA GLY A 22 -11.38 -2.74 11.89
C GLY A 22 -12.04 -3.77 11.00
N THR A 23 -11.27 -4.81 10.65
CA THR A 23 -11.79 -6.15 10.34
C THR A 23 -10.75 -7.17 10.79
N ASP A 24 -11.20 -8.28 11.34
CA ASP A 24 -10.38 -9.32 11.96
C ASP A 24 -9.12 -9.66 11.16
N HIS A 25 -7.96 -9.19 11.63
CA HIS A 25 -6.69 -9.78 11.25
C HIS A 25 -6.82 -11.28 11.53
N CYS A 26 -6.61 -12.15 10.55
CA CYS A 26 -6.32 -13.55 10.82
C CYS A 26 -5.21 -13.57 11.88
N ARG A 27 -5.57 -13.84 13.14
CA ARG A 27 -4.69 -13.63 14.30
C ARG A 27 -3.50 -14.56 14.17
N SER A 28 -2.43 -14.09 13.54
CA SER A 28 -1.10 -14.58 13.84
C SER A 28 -0.80 -14.10 15.26
N ARG A 29 -1.20 -14.90 16.24
CA ARG A 29 -0.89 -14.72 17.68
C ARG A 29 0.62 -14.86 17.97
N ARG A 30 1.44 -14.91 16.93
CA ARG A 30 2.89 -15.01 16.95
C ARG A 30 3.45 -13.73 16.33
N PRO A 31 4.28 -12.94 17.04
CA PRO A 31 5.07 -11.92 16.37
C PRO A 31 5.86 -12.60 15.25
N PRO A 32 5.95 -12.01 14.04
CA PRO A 32 6.74 -12.61 12.98
C PRO A 32 8.17 -12.80 13.49
N ARG A 33 8.62 -14.07 13.45
CA ARG A 33 10.00 -14.51 13.72
C ARG A 33 10.95 -13.95 12.66
N PRO A 34 12.27 -13.97 12.95
CA PRO A 34 13.06 -12.79 13.31
C PRO A 34 13.28 -11.82 12.13
N TRP A 35 13.82 -10.63 12.45
CA TRP A 35 14.32 -9.59 11.53
C TRP A 35 14.56 -10.06 10.08
N PRO A 36 13.77 -9.59 9.09
CA PRO A 36 14.27 -9.57 7.72
C PRO A 36 15.39 -8.52 7.68
N THR A 37 16.64 -8.96 7.83
CA THR A 37 17.84 -8.12 7.68
C THR A 37 17.98 -7.55 6.26
N ARG A 38 17.16 -8.03 5.32
CA ARG A 38 17.22 -7.66 3.92
C ARG A 38 15.83 -7.63 3.28
N ILE A 39 15.49 -6.48 2.72
CA ILE A 39 14.49 -6.36 1.68
C ILE A 39 15.28 -6.27 0.36
N ASP A 40 14.96 -7.14 -0.60
CA ASP A 40 15.71 -7.16 -1.87
C ASP A 40 15.68 -5.80 -2.56
N ARG A 41 16.83 -5.38 -3.11
CA ARG A 41 17.11 -4.06 -3.70
C ARG A 41 17.03 -2.84 -2.76
N LEU A 42 16.97 -3.04 -1.44
CA LEU A 42 17.11 -1.96 -0.46
C LEU A 42 18.34 -2.18 0.43
N SER A 43 18.96 -1.08 0.85
CA SER A 43 20.04 -1.08 1.82
C SER A 43 19.55 -1.61 3.18
N SER A 44 20.45 -2.22 3.95
CA SER A 44 20.14 -2.66 5.31
C SER A 44 19.71 -1.52 6.23
N ARG A 45 20.19 -0.29 5.99
CA ARG A 45 19.75 0.91 6.72
C ARG A 45 18.29 1.22 6.45
N THR A 46 17.85 1.14 5.19
CA THR A 46 16.45 1.39 4.80
C THR A 46 15.54 0.26 5.28
N ALA A 47 15.97 -1.00 5.15
CA ALA A 47 15.24 -2.13 5.71
C ALA A 47 15.04 -1.99 7.24
N ALA A 48 16.07 -1.54 7.97
CA ALA A 48 15.96 -1.28 9.41
C ALA A 48 15.02 -0.11 9.74
N ALA A 49 15.01 0.95 8.93
CA ALA A 49 14.08 2.08 9.12
C ALA A 49 12.63 1.65 8.88
N ILE A 50 12.37 0.89 7.81
CA ILE A 50 11.06 0.28 7.53
C ILE A 50 10.61 -0.57 8.71
N HIS A 51 11.47 -1.46 9.19
CA HIS A 51 11.12 -2.33 10.31
C HIS A 51 10.77 -1.57 11.60
N ARG A 52 11.44 -0.45 11.87
CA ARG A 52 11.12 0.42 13.01
C ARG A 52 9.74 1.04 12.87
N GLU A 53 9.39 1.54 11.69
CA GLU A 53 8.05 2.09 11.43
C GLU A 53 6.96 1.01 11.50
N GLU A 54 7.21 -0.16 10.94
CA GLU A 54 6.28 -1.30 11.01
C GLU A 54 6.08 -1.85 12.43
N SER A 55 7.10 -1.73 13.28
CA SER A 55 7.06 -2.19 14.67
C SER A 55 6.61 -1.11 15.65
N ARG A 56 6.36 0.11 15.16
CA ARG A 56 5.88 1.21 15.98
C ARG A 56 4.48 0.85 16.49
N ARG A 57 4.28 0.99 17.81
CA ARG A 57 2.98 0.81 18.46
C ARG A 57 2.35 2.17 18.72
N PRO A 58 1.00 2.28 18.71
CA PRO A 58 0.00 1.23 18.50
C PRO A 58 -0.12 0.72 17.04
N TYR A 59 -0.66 -0.49 16.84
CA TYR A 59 -0.77 -1.18 15.52
C TYR A 59 -2.05 -0.83 14.75
N ASP A 60 -2.85 0.09 15.26
CA ASP A 60 -4.09 0.61 14.68
C ASP A 60 -3.86 1.45 13.41
N GLU A 61 -2.61 1.62 13.02
CA GLU A 61 -2.16 2.54 11.99
C GLU A 61 -1.90 1.86 10.63
N GLY A 62 -2.30 0.59 10.44
CA GLY A 62 -2.30 -0.09 9.13
C GLY A 62 -0.93 -0.56 8.63
N LEU A 63 0.13 -0.47 9.44
CA LEU A 63 1.40 -1.15 9.19
C LEU A 63 1.66 -2.18 10.30
N TRP A 64 2.18 -3.33 9.90
CA TRP A 64 2.63 -4.38 10.80
C TRP A 64 3.99 -4.92 10.36
N PRO A 65 4.74 -5.57 11.26
CA PRO A 65 6.06 -6.11 10.91
C PRO A 65 5.99 -7.06 9.71
N GLY A 66 6.76 -6.76 8.66
CA GLY A 66 6.81 -7.53 7.41
C GLY A 66 5.77 -7.14 6.35
N ALA A 67 4.92 -6.15 6.61
CA ALA A 67 3.91 -5.69 5.66
C ALA A 67 4.54 -5.14 4.37
N THR A 68 5.57 -4.31 4.47
CA THR A 68 6.26 -3.68 3.32
C THR A 68 6.95 -4.73 2.47
N ALA A 69 7.60 -5.72 3.10
CA ALA A 69 8.25 -6.82 2.40
C ALA A 69 7.23 -7.68 1.66
N THR A 70 6.07 -7.93 2.29
CA THR A 70 4.95 -8.66 1.67
C THR A 70 4.42 -7.88 0.47
N ALA A 71 4.15 -6.58 0.61
CA ALA A 71 3.66 -5.73 -0.46
C ALA A 71 4.61 -5.67 -1.67
N LEU A 72 5.93 -5.52 -1.42
CA LEU A 72 6.94 -5.57 -2.49
C LEU A 72 6.96 -6.93 -3.19
N ALA A 73 6.83 -8.02 -2.43
CA ALA A 73 6.74 -9.35 -3.01
C ALA A 73 5.48 -9.49 -3.88
N THR A 74 4.32 -9.04 -3.42
CA THR A 74 3.07 -9.03 -4.18
C THR A 74 3.24 -8.30 -5.52
N CYS A 75 3.75 -7.06 -5.51
CA CYS A 75 3.95 -6.29 -6.74
C CYS A 75 4.92 -6.99 -7.71
N ARG A 76 6.01 -7.57 -7.19
CA ARG A 76 7.00 -8.29 -8.01
C ARG A 76 6.45 -9.58 -8.60
N SER A 77 5.73 -10.37 -7.80
CA SER A 77 5.06 -11.58 -8.24
C SER A 77 4.00 -11.28 -9.29
N PHE A 78 3.21 -10.23 -9.12
CA PHE A 78 2.27 -9.77 -10.13
C PHE A 78 2.97 -9.43 -11.46
N LEU A 79 4.06 -8.67 -11.39
CA LEU A 79 4.89 -8.35 -12.56
C LEU A 79 5.67 -9.55 -13.10
N ALA A 80 5.71 -10.70 -12.43
CA ALA A 80 6.31 -11.92 -12.95
C ALA A 80 5.33 -12.74 -13.81
N PHE A 81 4.03 -12.49 -13.73
CA PHE A 81 3.06 -13.21 -14.55
C PHE A 81 3.34 -13.02 -16.04
N PRO A 82 3.18 -14.07 -16.86
CA PRO A 82 3.31 -13.94 -18.32
C PRO A 82 2.16 -13.09 -18.89
N GLY A 83 2.40 -12.47 -20.04
CA GLY A 83 1.38 -11.69 -20.77
C GLY A 83 1.73 -10.21 -20.93
N ARG A 84 1.36 -9.64 -22.08
CA ARG A 84 1.71 -8.24 -22.41
C ARG A 84 0.90 -7.23 -21.59
N ARG A 85 -0.34 -7.58 -21.26
CA ARG A 85 -1.25 -6.77 -20.44
C ARG A 85 -1.81 -7.66 -19.33
N LEU A 86 -1.83 -7.13 -18.11
CA LEU A 86 -2.32 -7.75 -16.90
C LEU A 86 -3.54 -6.98 -16.41
N TYR A 87 -4.54 -7.71 -15.94
CA TYR A 87 -5.68 -7.18 -15.22
C TYR A 87 -5.40 -7.28 -13.72
N LEU A 88 -5.85 -6.30 -12.94
CA LEU A 88 -5.76 -6.41 -11.50
C LEU A 88 -6.67 -7.53 -11.02
N GLN A 89 -6.25 -8.22 -9.97
CA GLN A 89 -7.07 -9.23 -9.33
C GLN A 89 -7.60 -8.65 -8.02
N ARG A 90 -8.87 -8.94 -7.74
CA ARG A 90 -9.48 -8.67 -6.44
C ARG A 90 -9.93 -10.00 -5.88
N ASP A 91 -9.41 -10.33 -4.71
CA ASP A 91 -9.93 -11.45 -3.94
C ASP A 91 -11.04 -10.93 -3.01
N TYR A 92 -12.01 -11.78 -2.70
CA TYR A 92 -13.13 -11.44 -1.82
C TYR A 92 -12.98 -12.04 -0.42
N CYS A 93 -11.74 -12.38 -0.01
CA CYS A 93 -11.51 -12.70 1.40
C CYS A 93 -11.76 -11.45 2.25
N ALA A 94 -12.54 -11.56 3.32
CA ALA A 94 -12.71 -10.47 4.30
C ALA A 94 -11.46 -10.28 5.20
N CYS A 95 -10.27 -10.63 4.71
CA CYS A 95 -9.05 -10.70 5.49
C CYS A 95 -7.92 -9.88 4.86
N GLU A 96 -7.46 -8.87 5.58
CA GLU A 96 -6.48 -7.87 5.11
C GLU A 96 -5.18 -8.50 4.57
N GLN A 97 -4.77 -9.62 5.14
CA GLN A 97 -3.54 -10.31 4.71
C GLN A 97 -3.69 -10.98 3.34
N CYS A 98 -4.88 -11.46 2.98
CA CYS A 98 -5.13 -11.98 1.64
C CYS A 98 -5.29 -10.83 0.65
N ASP A 99 -5.97 -9.75 1.02
CA ASP A 99 -6.07 -8.56 0.18
C ASP A 99 -4.68 -8.02 -0.17
N LEU A 100 -3.77 -7.94 0.81
CA LEU A 100 -2.39 -7.51 0.56
C LEU A 100 -1.62 -8.45 -0.39
N ARG A 101 -1.93 -9.75 -0.37
CA ARG A 101 -1.24 -10.76 -1.18
C ARG A 101 -1.82 -10.91 -2.59
N ASN A 102 -3.10 -10.60 -2.75
CA ASN A 102 -3.86 -10.92 -3.96
C ASN A 102 -4.26 -9.65 -4.73
N ASP A 103 -4.38 -8.49 -4.07
CA ASP A 103 -4.67 -7.21 -4.70
C ASP A 103 -3.44 -6.29 -4.71
N VAL A 104 -2.96 -6.00 -5.93
CA VAL A 104 -1.79 -5.14 -6.16
C VAL A 104 -2.06 -3.69 -5.80
N ALA A 105 -3.29 -3.22 -5.92
CA ALA A 105 -3.64 -1.86 -5.54
C ALA A 105 -3.53 -1.69 -4.01
N VAL A 106 -4.01 -2.68 -3.25
CA VAL A 106 -3.87 -2.72 -1.78
C VAL A 106 -2.40 -2.78 -1.38
N ALA A 107 -1.60 -3.61 -2.05
CA ALA A 107 -0.15 -3.63 -1.84
C ALA A 107 0.49 -2.26 -2.12
N ARG A 108 0.05 -1.57 -3.17
CA ARG A 108 0.60 -0.26 -3.52
C ARG A 108 0.19 0.85 -2.56
N ASP A 109 -1.02 0.81 -2.01
CA ASP A 109 -1.48 1.71 -0.94
C ASP A 109 -0.64 1.53 0.33
N LEU A 110 -0.34 0.28 0.70
CA LEU A 110 0.51 -0.01 1.86
C LEU A 110 1.95 0.52 1.66
N LEU A 111 2.48 0.40 0.45
CA LEU A 111 3.79 0.94 0.10
C LEU A 111 3.80 2.48 0.13
N GLU A 112 2.71 3.11 -0.30
CA GLU A 112 2.54 4.56 -0.17
C GLU A 112 2.55 4.98 1.31
N LEU A 113 1.80 4.29 2.15
CA LEU A 113 1.78 4.51 3.60
C LEU A 113 3.19 4.36 4.21
N ALA A 114 3.95 3.33 3.82
CA ALA A 114 5.31 3.13 4.27
C ALA A 114 6.22 4.31 3.89
N VAL A 115 6.17 4.78 2.64
CA VAL A 115 6.92 5.97 2.17
C VAL A 115 6.62 7.20 3.02
N HIS A 116 5.34 7.45 3.32
CA HIS A 116 4.91 8.63 4.08
C HIS A 116 5.48 8.66 5.51
N ARG A 117 5.68 7.49 6.12
CA ARG A 117 6.19 7.35 7.49
C ARG A 117 7.71 7.33 7.58
N LEU A 118 8.40 6.98 6.50
CA LEU A 118 9.85 6.87 6.52
C LEU A 118 10.55 8.24 6.66
N PRO A 119 11.72 8.27 7.33
CA PRO A 119 12.58 9.44 7.33
C PRO A 119 13.15 9.71 5.93
N PRO A 120 13.63 10.94 5.64
CA PRO A 120 13.90 11.40 4.27
C PRO A 120 14.83 10.51 3.44
N TRP A 121 15.89 9.95 4.03
CA TRP A 121 16.85 9.15 3.27
C TRP A 121 16.32 7.74 2.92
N PRO A 122 15.84 6.92 3.88
CA PRO A 122 15.15 5.67 3.56
C PRO A 122 13.94 5.83 2.65
N ARG A 123 13.20 6.94 2.81
CA ARG A 123 12.08 7.29 1.95
C ARG A 123 12.52 7.38 0.48
N ARG A 124 13.56 8.15 0.18
CA ARG A 124 14.06 8.31 -1.21
C ARG A 124 14.50 7.00 -1.84
N GLU A 125 15.12 6.13 -1.06
CA GLU A 125 15.54 4.80 -1.55
C GLU A 125 14.32 3.93 -1.89
N LEU A 126 13.30 3.92 -1.02
CA LEU A 126 12.06 3.21 -1.29
C LEU A 126 11.31 3.82 -2.49
N GLU A 127 11.19 5.15 -2.57
CA GLU A 127 10.59 5.87 -3.70
C GLU A 127 11.27 5.54 -5.03
N ALA A 128 12.61 5.45 -5.06
CA ALA A 128 13.35 5.09 -6.27
C ALA A 128 13.02 3.65 -6.73
N LEU A 129 12.90 2.71 -5.80
CA LEU A 129 12.46 1.35 -6.10
C LEU A 129 11.00 1.33 -6.60
N LEU A 130 10.12 2.09 -5.95
CA LEU A 130 8.71 2.19 -6.33
C LEU A 130 8.54 2.86 -7.69
N ALA A 131 9.35 3.85 -8.06
CA ALA A 131 9.28 4.50 -9.36
C ALA A 131 9.50 3.49 -10.51
N TRP A 132 10.43 2.55 -10.34
CA TRP A 132 10.63 1.47 -11.31
C TRP A 132 9.42 0.52 -11.35
N LEU A 133 8.92 0.10 -10.19
CA LEU A 133 7.73 -0.77 -10.10
C LEU A 133 6.50 -0.10 -10.71
N ASP A 134 6.27 1.17 -10.41
CA ASP A 134 5.16 1.97 -10.91
C ASP A 134 5.24 2.14 -12.43
N GLY A 135 6.45 2.30 -12.98
CA GLY A 135 6.66 2.32 -14.42
C GLY A 135 6.27 1.01 -15.10
N GLU A 136 6.60 -0.14 -14.50
CA GLU A 136 6.20 -1.45 -15.02
C GLU A 136 4.71 -1.70 -14.84
N LEU A 137 4.15 -1.40 -13.67
CA LEU A 137 2.72 -1.51 -13.41
C LEU A 137 1.93 -0.64 -14.38
N TRP A 138 2.37 0.59 -14.61
CA TRP A 138 1.72 1.51 -15.56
C TRP A 138 1.71 0.93 -16.98
N ARG A 139 2.82 0.34 -17.43
CA ARG A 139 2.96 -0.25 -18.77
C ARG A 139 2.13 -1.51 -18.94
N ARG A 140 2.08 -2.36 -17.91
CA ARG A 140 1.50 -3.70 -18.01
C ARG A 140 0.04 -3.73 -17.59
N THR A 141 -0.47 -2.77 -16.83
CA THR A 141 -1.88 -2.73 -16.44
C THR A 141 -2.72 -1.89 -17.40
N VAL A 142 -3.95 -2.32 -17.64
CA VAL A 142 -4.87 -1.64 -18.56
C VAL A 142 -5.61 -0.52 -17.83
N PRO A 143 -5.62 0.73 -18.34
CA PRO A 143 -6.41 1.80 -17.73
C PRO A 143 -7.91 1.52 -17.88
N ASP A 144 -8.68 1.78 -16.84
CA ASP A 144 -10.14 1.67 -16.85
C ASP A 144 -10.76 2.99 -17.35
N PRO A 145 -11.39 3.01 -18.55
CA PRO A 145 -12.01 4.22 -19.09
C PRO A 145 -13.22 4.70 -18.26
N PHE A 146 -13.83 3.80 -17.49
CA PHE A 146 -15.00 4.08 -16.67
C PHE A 146 -14.67 4.27 -15.19
N ALA A 147 -13.39 4.33 -14.81
CA ALA A 147 -12.97 4.56 -13.42
C ALA A 147 -13.62 5.83 -12.81
N HIS A 148 -13.86 6.86 -13.64
CA HIS A 148 -14.54 8.09 -13.23
C HIS A 148 -15.98 7.88 -12.75
N ARG A 149 -16.63 6.77 -13.13
CA ARG A 149 -18.00 6.41 -12.73
C ARG A 149 -18.04 5.63 -11.42
N GLN A 150 -16.88 5.27 -10.87
CA GLN A 150 -16.75 4.43 -9.69
C GLN A 150 -16.21 5.28 -8.51
N PRO A 151 -17.08 5.79 -7.62
CA PRO A 151 -16.65 6.67 -6.52
C PRO A 151 -15.68 5.99 -5.55
N HIS A 152 -15.72 4.66 -5.45
CA HIS A 152 -14.81 3.88 -4.60
C HIS A 152 -13.41 3.67 -5.22
N ARG A 153 -13.21 4.05 -6.50
CA ARG A 153 -11.91 4.04 -7.20
C ARG A 153 -11.28 5.44 -7.30
N THR A 154 -11.76 6.40 -6.50
CA THR A 154 -11.16 7.73 -6.44
C THR A 154 -9.85 7.69 -5.67
N GLY A 155 -8.80 8.31 -6.21
CA GLY A 155 -7.49 8.36 -5.57
C GLY A 155 -6.35 8.24 -6.57
N ALA A 156 -5.30 7.54 -6.14
CA ALA A 156 -4.10 7.28 -6.93
C ALA A 156 -4.39 6.50 -8.23
N TRP A 157 -3.47 6.59 -9.19
CA TRP A 157 -3.69 6.10 -10.55
C TRP A 157 -3.84 4.57 -10.65
N TRP A 158 -3.27 3.80 -9.71
CA TRP A 158 -3.35 2.33 -9.72
C TRP A 158 -4.76 1.82 -9.41
N HIS A 159 -5.60 2.60 -8.73
CA HIS A 159 -7.03 2.31 -8.53
C HIS A 159 -7.87 2.51 -9.79
N ARG A 160 -7.32 3.15 -10.82
CA ARG A 160 -8.01 3.44 -12.09
C ARG A 160 -7.64 2.44 -13.19
N ARG A 161 -7.36 1.19 -12.79
CA ARG A 161 -6.99 0.09 -13.67
C ARG A 161 -8.11 -0.95 -13.71
N LEU A 162 -8.20 -1.67 -14.83
CA LEU A 162 -9.18 -2.72 -15.01
C LEU A 162 -8.85 -3.91 -14.12
N TYR A 163 -9.88 -4.40 -13.42
CA TYR A 163 -9.83 -5.66 -12.70
C TYR A 163 -10.38 -6.79 -13.58
N ASP A 164 -9.88 -8.01 -13.40
CA ASP A 164 -10.28 -9.20 -14.17
C ASP A 164 -11.79 -9.48 -14.05
N LEU A 165 -12.37 -9.12 -12.89
CA LEU A 165 -13.79 -9.27 -12.60
C LEU A 165 -14.67 -8.15 -13.15
N ASP A 166 -14.09 -7.07 -13.70
CA ASP A 166 -14.86 -6.00 -14.35
C ASP A 166 -15.46 -6.46 -15.70
N HIS A 167 -15.15 -7.68 -16.15
CA HIS A 167 -15.76 -8.29 -17.35
C HIS A 167 -17.11 -8.97 -17.08
N LEU A 168 -17.55 -9.03 -15.81
CA LEU A 168 -18.81 -9.68 -15.40
C LEU A 168 -19.95 -8.68 -15.11
N LEU A 169 -19.76 -7.40 -15.43
CA LEU A 169 -20.76 -6.33 -15.30
C LEU A 169 -20.95 -5.59 -16.62
#